data_AF-A0A1B2DG25-F1
#
_entry.id   AF-A0A1B2DG25-F1
#
_cell.length_a   1.000
_cell.length_b   1.000
_cell.length_c   1.000
_cell.angle_alpha   90.00
_cell.angle_beta   90.00
_cell.angle_gamma   90.00
#
_symmetry.space_group_name_H-M   'P 1'
#
loop_
_entity.id
_entity.type
_entity.pdbx_description
1 polymer ?
#
loop_
_entity_poly.entity_id
_entity_poly.type
_entity_poly.pdbx_seq_one_letter_code
_entity_poly.pdbx_strand_id
1 'polypeptide(L)'
;MTVNHTQRYRFSEAPIWHIQREYFEEEGMKAWNNDQVPQYITSNPMIAAAYAEMIFGLLQDRANKGSGSEPVLIVELGAGAGRLAYHVLHELCQLRDYAGIALPPFRYIMTDLAMKNVLAWQEHPALQAFIAEGLLDFARFDAVHDTEISLAVSGTTIREQDLEQPLVIVANYFFDSIPQELIYIGDGQIFEADVFVEYPENRDALKPAELLDQIALHYEHRRAPEYEQADYPYRDVIAVYQEQLEDSHILFPAAGLTCLERLNRLSQAGFLLITADKGDHLLDNWKFAEPPELFLHGSFSLTANYHAIQHVFEQRGAQALFPPHHYKNINVGCILHMDQPMAYSNTRLAYRRFVERFGPDEFFSMKMWVDRHLATMELQPLLSFWRLGGYDAEFFIQSTKQIASLLPDANDEEMQDLLRGIQLMWSSYYVMEQRYDLALDAGLLLFEMEMYEESKHFLEISVQQEQDEVVSTVFYCLAISCFELELDEQALSYIQQFLELEPGHEEALALLGRFE
;
A
#
# COMPACT_ATOMS: atom_id res chain seq x y z
N MET A 1 27.90 8.99 39.82
CA MET A 1 28.04 9.86 38.64
C MET A 1 27.37 9.12 37.51
N THR A 2 26.09 9.39 37.28
CA THR A 2 25.39 8.93 36.09
C THR A 2 25.98 9.69 34.92
N VAL A 3 26.67 8.97 34.03
CA VAL A 3 27.15 9.54 32.77
C VAL A 3 25.89 9.66 31.90
N ASN A 4 25.26 10.83 31.90
CA ASN A 4 24.20 11.11 30.93
C ASN A 4 24.84 11.11 29.54
N HIS A 5 24.59 10.06 28.78
CA HIS A 5 24.98 9.94 27.37
C HIS A 5 24.02 10.76 26.50
N THR A 6 23.88 12.06 26.78
CA THR A 6 23.03 12.94 25.98
C THR A 6 23.86 13.44 24.80
N GLN A 7 23.74 12.78 23.65
CA GLN A 7 24.38 13.19 22.41
C GLN A 7 23.39 14.04 21.60
N ARG A 8 23.89 15.19 21.10
CA ARG A 8 23.16 16.15 20.26
C ARG A 8 23.31 15.73 18.81
N TYR A 9 22.21 15.73 18.07
CA TYR A 9 22.16 15.44 16.65
C TYR A 9 21.30 16.48 15.94
N ARG A 10 21.58 16.72 14.65
CA ARG A 10 20.57 17.30 13.76
C ARG A 10 19.41 16.30 13.63
N PHE A 11 18.16 16.74 13.63
CA PHE A 11 17.01 15.82 13.63
C PHE A 11 17.05 14.78 12.50
N SER A 12 17.42 15.20 11.28
CA SER A 12 17.57 14.32 10.10
C SER A 12 18.71 13.31 10.19
N GLU A 13 19.66 13.50 11.12
CA GLU A 13 20.85 12.67 11.34
C GLU A 13 20.76 11.90 12.66
N ALA A 14 19.65 12.01 13.37
CA ALA A 14 19.44 11.39 14.66
C ALA A 14 19.41 9.85 14.51
N PRO A 15 19.93 9.11 15.51
CA PRO A 15 19.96 7.65 15.47
C PRO A 15 18.60 6.96 15.29
N ILE A 16 17.49 7.64 15.59
CA ILE A 16 16.12 7.12 15.37
C ILE A 16 15.93 6.63 13.92
N TRP A 17 16.48 7.34 12.93
CA TRP A 17 16.39 6.95 11.52
C TRP A 17 17.14 5.67 11.20
N HIS A 18 18.27 5.45 11.88
CA HIS A 18 19.04 4.22 11.73
C HIS A 18 18.33 3.06 12.40
N ILE A 19 17.77 3.25 13.61
CA ILE A 19 17.01 2.22 14.32
C ILE A 19 15.77 1.80 13.50
N GLN A 20 15.07 2.75 12.87
CA GLN A 20 13.98 2.46 11.95
C GLN A 20 14.43 1.63 10.75
N ARG A 21 15.58 1.98 10.15
CA ARG A 21 16.17 1.20 9.06
C ARG A 21 16.48 -0.23 9.50
N GLU A 22 17.10 -0.41 10.67
CA GLU A 22 17.40 -1.73 11.24
C GLU A 22 16.11 -2.54 11.46
N TYR A 23 15.05 -1.92 11.99
CA TYR A 23 13.74 -2.58 12.16
C TYR A 23 13.24 -3.20 10.84
N PHE A 24 13.19 -2.44 9.75
CA PHE A 24 12.70 -2.96 8.47
C PHE A 24 13.65 -4.00 7.84
N GLU A 25 14.96 -3.83 7.98
CA GLU A 25 15.95 -4.81 7.51
C GLU A 25 15.89 -6.13 8.32
N GLU A 26 15.57 -6.06 9.61
CA GLU A 26 15.40 -7.21 10.49
C GLU A 26 14.09 -7.96 10.26
N GLU A 27 12.95 -7.25 10.29
CA GLU A 27 11.61 -7.85 10.19
C GLU A 27 11.26 -8.27 8.76
N GLY A 28 11.64 -7.49 7.75
CA GLY A 28 11.23 -7.71 6.36
C GLY A 28 9.70 -7.80 6.24
N MET A 29 9.19 -8.80 5.51
CA MET A 29 7.75 -9.03 5.31
C MET A 29 6.94 -9.17 6.62
N LYS A 30 7.59 -9.47 7.74
CA LYS A 30 6.93 -9.61 9.05
C LYS A 30 6.56 -8.28 9.69
N ALA A 31 7.11 -7.16 9.22
CA ALA A 31 6.77 -5.83 9.72
C ALA A 31 5.26 -5.51 9.56
N TRP A 32 4.59 -6.17 8.61
CA TRP A 32 3.16 -5.99 8.34
C TRP A 32 2.25 -7.03 8.99
N ASN A 33 2.80 -7.96 9.78
CA ASN A 33 2.00 -8.96 10.48
C ASN A 33 1.20 -8.31 11.62
N ASN A 34 -0.03 -8.78 11.82
CA ASN A 34 -0.96 -8.31 12.86
C ASN A 34 -1.16 -6.78 12.86
N ASP A 35 -1.12 -6.16 11.67
CA ASP A 35 -1.21 -4.71 11.49
C ASP A 35 -0.19 -3.91 12.32
N GLN A 36 0.99 -4.49 12.60
CA GLN A 36 2.05 -3.77 13.29
C GLN A 36 2.41 -2.50 12.52
N VAL A 37 2.70 -2.59 11.23
CA VAL A 37 2.76 -1.41 10.34
C VAL A 37 1.42 -1.28 9.59
N PRO A 38 0.63 -0.21 9.83
CA PRO A 38 -0.64 0.00 9.15
C PRO A 38 -0.45 0.14 7.63
N GLN A 39 -1.21 -0.63 6.85
CA GLN A 39 -1.06 -0.64 5.38
C GLN A 39 -2.38 -0.62 4.60
N TYR A 40 -3.52 -0.97 5.22
CA TYR A 40 -4.75 -1.22 4.46
C TYR A 40 -5.17 -0.05 3.58
N ILE A 41 -5.20 1.16 4.15
CA ILE A 41 -5.68 2.37 3.45
C ILE A 41 -4.85 2.69 2.19
N THR A 42 -3.59 2.26 2.14
CA THR A 42 -2.67 2.46 1.01
C THR A 42 -2.47 1.21 0.14
N SER A 43 -3.07 0.06 0.50
CA SER A 43 -2.78 -1.25 -0.10
C SER A 43 -4.05 -2.11 -0.30
N ASN A 44 -5.11 -1.51 -0.86
CA ASN A 44 -6.37 -2.20 -1.19
C ASN A 44 -6.75 -1.99 -2.67
N PRO A 45 -7.71 -2.78 -3.21
CA PRO A 45 -8.11 -2.68 -4.62
C PRO A 45 -8.62 -1.29 -5.03
N MET A 46 -9.24 -0.54 -4.12
CA MET A 46 -9.80 0.77 -4.44
C MET A 46 -8.69 1.79 -4.76
N ILE A 47 -7.70 1.96 -3.86
CA ILE A 47 -6.59 2.88 -4.14
C ILE A 47 -5.76 2.41 -5.34
N ALA A 48 -5.59 1.10 -5.51
CA ALA A 48 -4.92 0.53 -6.67
C ALA A 48 -5.64 0.88 -7.98
N ALA A 49 -6.97 0.85 -7.99
CA ALA A 49 -7.75 1.26 -9.16
C ALA A 49 -7.60 2.74 -9.49
N ALA A 50 -7.58 3.61 -8.48
CA ALA A 50 -7.28 5.03 -8.69
C ALA A 50 -5.90 5.23 -9.33
N TYR A 51 -4.89 4.45 -8.91
CA TYR A 51 -3.53 4.55 -9.42
C TYR A 51 -3.44 3.99 -10.85
N ALA A 52 -4.02 2.82 -11.09
CA ALA A 52 -4.10 2.21 -12.41
C ALA A 52 -4.78 3.13 -13.43
N GLU A 53 -5.87 3.81 -13.07
CA GLU A 53 -6.55 4.78 -13.93
C GLU A 53 -5.68 6.00 -14.27
N MET A 54 -4.93 6.54 -13.30
CA MET A 54 -3.99 7.65 -13.54
C MET A 54 -2.83 7.22 -14.46
N ILE A 55 -2.27 6.03 -14.22
CA ILE A 55 -1.19 5.44 -15.04
C ILE A 55 -1.71 5.14 -16.44
N PHE A 56 -2.88 4.53 -16.57
CA PHE A 56 -3.52 4.27 -17.85
C PHE A 56 -3.78 5.56 -18.63
N GLY A 57 -4.26 6.61 -17.97
CA GLY A 57 -4.40 7.94 -18.55
C GLY A 57 -3.06 8.50 -19.06
N LEU A 58 -1.96 8.27 -18.32
CA LEU A 58 -0.62 8.66 -18.80
C LEU A 58 -0.24 7.90 -20.06
N LEU A 59 -0.45 6.58 -20.11
CA LEU A 59 -0.16 5.76 -21.29
C LEU A 59 -0.94 6.27 -22.52
N GLN A 60 -2.21 6.63 -22.34
CA GLN A 60 -3.03 7.23 -23.40
C GLN A 60 -2.47 8.58 -23.86
N ASP A 61 -2.08 9.46 -22.93
CA ASP A 61 -1.50 10.75 -23.25
C ASP A 61 -0.15 10.61 -23.99
N ARG A 62 0.68 9.62 -23.62
CA ARG A 62 1.94 9.31 -24.32
C ARG A 62 1.71 8.73 -25.71
N ALA A 63 0.74 7.83 -25.87
CA ALA A 63 0.34 7.32 -27.18
C ALA A 63 -0.13 8.46 -28.11
N ASN A 64 -0.96 9.38 -27.61
CA ASN A 64 -1.45 10.54 -28.35
C ASN A 64 -0.34 11.51 -28.78
N LYS A 65 0.79 11.54 -28.04
CA LYS A 65 1.99 12.30 -28.39
C LYS A 65 2.93 11.55 -29.34
N GLY A 66 2.60 10.33 -29.76
CA GLY A 66 3.41 9.49 -30.65
C GLY A 66 4.56 8.75 -29.94
N SER A 67 4.61 8.77 -28.61
CA SER A 67 5.64 8.11 -27.80
C SER A 67 5.18 6.72 -27.36
N GLY A 68 5.19 5.75 -28.30
CA GLY A 68 4.59 4.43 -28.10
C GLY A 68 5.56 3.23 -28.06
N SER A 69 6.85 3.40 -28.34
CA SER A 69 7.78 2.28 -28.51
C SER A 69 8.51 1.85 -27.25
N GLU A 70 9.04 2.82 -26.48
CA GLU A 70 9.75 2.54 -25.24
C GLU A 70 8.75 2.29 -24.09
N PRO A 71 9.02 1.30 -23.21
CA PRO A 71 8.19 1.08 -22.03
C PRO A 71 8.20 2.27 -21.08
N VAL A 72 7.03 2.63 -20.57
CA VAL A 72 6.91 3.52 -19.40
C VAL A 72 7.29 2.73 -18.15
N LEU A 73 8.28 3.21 -17.40
CA LEU A 73 8.68 2.58 -16.15
C LEU A 73 7.90 3.17 -14.97
N ILE A 74 7.40 2.29 -14.11
CA ILE A 74 6.65 2.63 -12.90
C ILE A 74 7.46 2.12 -11.71
N VAL A 75 8.03 3.03 -10.93
CA VAL A 75 8.87 2.71 -9.77
C VAL A 75 8.07 2.97 -8.49
N GLU A 76 7.78 1.92 -7.74
CA GLU A 76 7.20 2.04 -6.40
C GLU A 76 8.31 2.09 -5.36
N LEU A 77 8.34 3.19 -4.60
CA LEU A 77 9.29 3.44 -3.52
C LEU A 77 8.74 2.88 -2.21
N GLY A 78 9.47 1.93 -1.61
CA GLY A 78 9.04 1.29 -0.37
C GLY A 78 7.77 0.45 -0.55
N ALA A 79 7.78 -0.50 -1.49
CA ALA A 79 6.59 -1.28 -1.84
C ALA A 79 6.07 -2.21 -0.71
N GLY A 80 6.83 -2.32 0.38
CA GLY A 80 6.40 -2.93 1.64
C GLY A 80 6.00 -4.41 1.50
N ALA A 81 4.73 -4.72 1.78
CA ALA A 81 4.24 -6.08 1.59
C ALA A 81 4.03 -6.47 0.10
N GLY A 82 4.10 -5.52 -0.83
CA GLY A 82 3.89 -5.73 -2.27
C GLY A 82 2.43 -5.84 -2.73
N ARG A 83 1.48 -5.74 -1.79
CA ARG A 83 0.04 -5.87 -2.05
C ARG A 83 -0.49 -4.77 -2.98
N LEU A 84 -0.03 -3.53 -2.81
CA LEU A 84 -0.42 -2.42 -3.71
C LEU A 84 0.05 -2.69 -5.14
N ALA A 85 1.34 -2.98 -5.34
CA ALA A 85 1.92 -3.27 -6.65
C ALA A 85 1.13 -4.35 -7.40
N TYR A 86 0.78 -5.44 -6.71
CA TYR A 86 -0.03 -6.51 -7.28
C TYR A 86 -1.41 -6.01 -7.74
N HIS A 87 -2.14 -5.28 -6.90
CA HIS A 87 -3.46 -4.77 -7.27
C HIS A 87 -3.39 -3.75 -8.42
N VAL A 88 -2.37 -2.87 -8.44
CA VAL A 88 -2.16 -1.91 -9.52
C VAL A 88 -1.84 -2.62 -10.83
N LEU A 89 -0.94 -3.62 -10.81
CA LEU A 89 -0.61 -4.43 -11.97
C LEU A 89 -1.83 -5.16 -12.53
N HIS A 90 -2.61 -5.78 -11.64
CA HIS A 90 -3.83 -6.51 -12.01
C HIS A 90 -4.83 -5.57 -12.70
N GLU A 91 -5.19 -4.46 -12.07
CA GLU A 91 -6.17 -3.51 -12.62
C GLU A 91 -5.65 -2.83 -13.89
N LEU A 92 -4.38 -2.42 -13.94
CA LEU A 92 -3.80 -1.79 -15.12
C LEU A 92 -3.79 -2.74 -16.34
N CYS A 93 -3.54 -4.03 -16.13
CA CYS A 93 -3.67 -5.03 -17.18
C CYS A 93 -5.12 -5.17 -17.64
N GLN A 94 -6.09 -5.21 -16.72
CA GLN A 94 -7.50 -5.26 -17.08
C GLN A 94 -7.93 -4.03 -17.90
N LEU A 95 -7.55 -2.81 -17.48
CA LEU A 95 -7.84 -1.57 -18.21
C LEU A 95 -7.22 -1.58 -19.61
N ARG A 96 -5.95 -1.99 -19.74
CA ARG A 96 -5.25 -2.14 -21.02
C ARG A 96 -5.99 -3.10 -21.95
N ASP A 97 -6.31 -4.28 -21.45
CA ASP A 97 -6.90 -5.36 -22.24
C ASP A 97 -8.35 -5.04 -22.63
N TYR A 98 -9.11 -4.44 -21.71
CA TYR A 98 -10.48 -3.97 -21.95
C TYR A 98 -10.52 -2.86 -23.00
N ALA A 99 -9.62 -1.87 -22.92
CA ALA A 99 -9.61 -0.76 -23.85
C ALA A 99 -9.21 -1.18 -25.27
N GLY A 100 -8.31 -2.17 -25.41
CA GLY A 100 -7.93 -2.73 -26.71
C GLY A 100 -7.31 -1.71 -27.68
N ILE A 101 -6.70 -0.65 -27.16
CA ILE A 101 -6.03 0.41 -27.94
C ILE A 101 -4.51 0.26 -27.88
N ALA A 102 -3.82 0.82 -28.88
CA ALA A 102 -2.36 0.87 -28.87
C ALA A 102 -1.86 1.83 -27.79
N LEU A 103 -1.08 1.30 -26.85
CA LEU A 103 -0.44 2.03 -25.76
C LEU A 103 1.07 1.73 -25.78
N PRO A 104 1.92 2.62 -25.24
CA PRO A 104 3.27 2.22 -24.91
C PRO A 104 3.25 1.02 -23.96
N PRO A 105 4.19 0.07 -24.08
CA PRO A 105 4.41 -0.93 -23.05
C PRO A 105 4.66 -0.28 -21.69
N PHE A 106 4.55 -1.04 -20.61
CA PHE A 106 4.96 -0.59 -19.28
C PHE A 106 5.71 -1.69 -18.54
N ARG A 107 6.47 -1.28 -17.53
CA ARG A 107 7.07 -2.18 -16.55
C ARG A 107 6.98 -1.56 -15.17
N TYR A 108 6.46 -2.34 -14.23
CA TYR A 108 6.43 -2.01 -12.81
C TYR A 108 7.71 -2.49 -12.14
N ILE A 109 8.27 -1.67 -11.27
CA ILE A 109 9.51 -1.92 -10.54
C ILE A 109 9.19 -1.69 -9.07
N MET A 110 9.09 -2.78 -8.32
CA MET A 110 8.92 -2.70 -6.87
C MET A 110 10.28 -2.48 -6.23
N THR A 111 10.40 -1.45 -5.39
CA THR A 111 11.65 -1.16 -4.69
C THR A 111 11.47 -1.13 -3.18
N ASP A 112 12.48 -1.60 -2.46
CA ASP A 112 12.59 -1.47 -1.01
C ASP A 112 14.05 -1.23 -0.63
N LEU A 113 14.25 -0.71 0.57
CA LEU A 113 15.57 -0.69 1.18
C LEU A 113 15.96 -2.09 1.71
N ALA A 114 14.98 -2.80 2.30
CA ALA A 114 15.16 -4.11 2.89
C ALA A 114 15.23 -5.20 1.81
N MET A 115 16.43 -5.73 1.58
CA MET A 115 16.65 -6.79 0.57
C MET A 115 15.81 -8.06 0.84
N LYS A 116 15.45 -8.32 2.10
CA LYS A 116 14.55 -9.44 2.45
C LYS A 116 13.19 -9.33 1.76
N ASN A 117 12.63 -8.11 1.63
CA ASN A 117 11.36 -7.90 0.91
C ASN A 117 11.53 -8.18 -0.58
N VAL A 118 12.60 -7.65 -1.17
CA VAL A 118 12.94 -7.88 -2.59
C VAL A 118 13.03 -9.37 -2.92
N LEU A 119 13.70 -10.16 -2.08
CA LEU A 119 13.82 -11.60 -2.26
C LEU A 119 12.47 -12.32 -2.06
N ALA A 120 11.68 -11.92 -1.07
CA ALA A 120 10.37 -12.51 -0.82
C ALA A 120 9.40 -12.29 -2.00
N TRP A 121 9.37 -11.08 -2.58
CA TRP A 121 8.51 -10.79 -3.74
C TRP A 121 8.90 -11.59 -4.98
N GLN A 122 10.20 -11.84 -5.19
CA GLN A 122 10.68 -12.66 -6.31
C GLN A 122 10.14 -14.09 -6.27
N GLU A 123 9.87 -14.62 -5.07
CA GLU A 123 9.34 -15.96 -4.87
C GLU A 123 7.81 -15.98 -4.74
N HIS A 124 7.17 -14.81 -4.64
CA HIS A 124 5.75 -14.71 -4.35
C HIS A 124 4.89 -15.28 -5.51
N PRO A 125 3.99 -16.26 -5.27
CA PRO A 125 3.23 -16.92 -6.33
C PRO A 125 2.39 -15.96 -7.19
N ALA A 126 1.73 -14.98 -6.56
CA ALA A 126 0.87 -14.03 -7.26
C ALA A 126 1.64 -13.08 -8.21
N LEU A 127 2.96 -12.97 -8.06
CA LEU A 127 3.82 -12.09 -8.87
C LEU A 127 4.47 -12.83 -10.05
N GLN A 128 4.50 -14.16 -10.04
CA GLN A 128 5.24 -14.96 -11.01
C GLN A 128 4.80 -14.74 -12.46
N ALA A 129 3.49 -14.60 -12.70
CA ALA A 129 2.97 -14.34 -14.05
C ALA A 129 3.48 -12.99 -14.60
N PHE A 130 3.44 -11.93 -13.80
CA PHE A 130 3.94 -10.60 -14.20
C PHE A 130 5.44 -10.58 -14.44
N ILE A 131 6.22 -11.34 -13.66
CA ILE A 131 7.66 -11.51 -13.86
C ILE A 131 7.92 -12.21 -15.21
N ALA A 132 7.22 -13.32 -15.47
CA ALA A 132 7.38 -14.10 -16.70
C ALA A 132 7.00 -13.31 -17.97
N GLU A 133 6.00 -12.43 -17.87
CA GLU A 133 5.59 -11.52 -18.94
C GLU A 133 6.51 -10.30 -19.11
N GLY A 134 7.47 -10.08 -18.19
CA GLY A 134 8.38 -8.94 -18.19
C GLY A 134 7.73 -7.61 -17.79
N LEU A 135 6.53 -7.68 -17.18
CA LEU A 135 5.75 -6.55 -16.67
C LEU A 135 6.20 -6.12 -15.28
N LEU A 136 6.85 -7.01 -14.51
CA LEU A 136 7.32 -6.74 -13.16
C LEU A 136 8.81 -7.04 -13.01
N ASP A 137 9.53 -6.13 -12.36
CA ASP A 137 10.93 -6.29 -11.94
C ASP A 137 11.10 -5.73 -10.51
N PHE A 138 12.27 -5.93 -9.92
CA PHE A 138 12.55 -5.55 -8.54
C PHE A 138 13.88 -4.84 -8.42
N ALA A 139 14.04 -3.96 -7.44
CA ALA A 139 15.35 -3.42 -7.08
C ALA A 139 15.43 -3.13 -5.59
N ARG A 140 16.63 -3.29 -5.02
CA ARG A 140 16.93 -2.59 -3.76
C ARG A 140 17.22 -1.13 -4.09
N PHE A 141 16.61 -0.20 -3.37
CA PHE A 141 16.80 1.23 -3.60
C PHE A 141 16.87 2.01 -2.28
N ASP A 142 17.97 2.73 -2.06
CA ASP A 142 18.15 3.65 -0.93
C ASP A 142 17.78 5.07 -1.34
N ALA A 143 16.63 5.52 -0.85
CA ALA A 143 16.07 6.86 -1.06
C ALA A 143 17.00 8.01 -0.67
N VAL A 144 18.03 7.77 0.14
CA VAL A 144 18.96 8.82 0.58
C VAL A 144 20.18 8.90 -0.35
N HIS A 145 20.65 7.77 -0.85
CA HIS A 145 21.98 7.67 -1.47
C HIS A 145 21.96 7.29 -2.96
N ASP A 146 21.02 6.45 -3.39
CA ASP A 146 21.08 5.85 -4.72
C ASP A 146 20.72 6.85 -5.82
N THR A 147 21.41 6.72 -6.94
CA THR A 147 21.30 7.59 -8.13
C THR A 147 20.92 6.81 -9.40
N GLU A 148 20.96 5.48 -9.33
CA GLU A 148 20.62 4.54 -10.39
C GLU A 148 19.79 3.40 -9.80
N ILE A 149 19.01 2.71 -10.64
CA ILE A 149 18.16 1.58 -10.22
C ILE A 149 18.68 0.31 -10.89
N SER A 150 19.22 -0.62 -10.10
CA SER A 150 19.71 -1.91 -10.60
C SER A 150 18.64 -2.98 -10.48
N LEU A 151 18.11 -3.42 -11.61
CA LEU A 151 17.01 -4.37 -11.70
C LEU A 151 17.49 -5.81 -11.49
N ALA A 152 16.82 -6.52 -10.60
CA ALA A 152 17.22 -7.83 -10.13
C ALA A 152 16.85 -8.96 -11.11
N VAL A 153 15.73 -8.86 -11.82
CA VAL A 153 15.28 -9.89 -12.77
C VAL A 153 15.92 -9.68 -14.13
N SER A 154 15.79 -8.49 -14.70
CA SER A 154 16.33 -8.20 -16.04
C SER A 154 17.85 -7.99 -16.06
N GLY A 155 18.49 -7.77 -14.90
CA GLY A 155 19.93 -7.46 -14.80
C GLY A 155 20.31 -6.12 -15.42
N THR A 156 19.34 -5.26 -15.73
CA THR A 156 19.55 -3.95 -16.34
C THR A 156 19.70 -2.89 -15.26
N THR A 157 20.58 -1.91 -15.45
CA THR A 157 20.68 -0.75 -14.56
C THR A 157 20.18 0.48 -15.30
N ILE A 158 19.19 1.17 -14.71
CA ILE A 158 18.64 2.44 -15.21
C ILE A 158 19.47 3.58 -14.64
N ARG A 159 20.06 4.39 -15.51
CA ARG A 159 20.94 5.51 -15.19
C ARG A 159 20.35 6.84 -15.66
N GLU A 160 21.05 7.90 -15.32
CA GLU A 160 20.72 9.27 -15.73
C GLU A 160 20.52 9.36 -17.26
N GLN A 161 19.35 9.89 -17.65
CA GLN A 161 18.90 10.09 -19.03
C GLN A 161 18.69 8.82 -19.86
N ASP A 162 18.65 7.64 -19.24
CA ASP A 162 18.40 6.38 -19.96
C ASP A 162 16.97 6.27 -20.52
N LEU A 163 15.99 6.97 -19.93
CA LEU A 163 14.58 6.86 -20.31
C LEU A 163 14.13 8.00 -21.22
N GLU A 164 13.52 7.70 -22.36
CA GLU A 164 12.84 8.69 -23.23
C GLU A 164 11.38 8.96 -22.78
N GLN A 165 10.77 8.00 -22.08
CA GLN A 165 9.47 8.10 -21.43
C GLN A 165 9.58 8.76 -20.04
N PRO A 166 8.52 9.42 -19.55
CA PRO A 166 8.49 9.90 -18.18
C PRO A 166 8.54 8.72 -17.21
N LEU A 167 9.24 8.91 -16.10
CA LEU A 167 9.22 7.96 -14.99
C LEU A 167 7.93 8.12 -14.20
N VAL A 168 7.17 7.06 -13.98
CA VAL A 168 6.09 7.06 -12.99
C VAL A 168 6.70 6.66 -11.65
N ILE A 169 6.46 7.45 -10.62
CA ILE A 169 6.91 7.20 -9.25
C ILE A 169 5.67 7.02 -8.39
N VAL A 170 5.59 5.89 -7.69
CA VAL A 170 4.57 5.61 -6.68
C VAL A 170 5.24 5.66 -5.30
N ALA A 171 4.69 6.44 -4.37
CA ALA A 171 5.28 6.63 -3.04
C ALA A 171 4.18 6.74 -1.97
N ASN A 172 3.81 5.62 -1.36
CA ASN A 172 2.80 5.55 -0.30
C ASN A 172 3.46 5.30 1.05
N TYR A 173 3.07 6.04 2.10
CA TYR A 173 3.72 5.99 3.42
C TYR A 173 5.25 5.98 3.33
N PHE A 174 5.75 6.83 2.43
CA PHE A 174 7.16 6.87 2.09
C PHE A 174 7.79 8.15 2.63
N PHE A 175 7.17 9.30 2.37
CA PHE A 175 7.71 10.58 2.80
C PHE A 175 7.54 10.80 4.32
N ASP A 176 6.58 10.11 4.94
CA ASP A 176 6.42 10.09 6.40
C ASP A 176 7.47 9.22 7.14
N SER A 177 8.21 8.39 6.41
CA SER A 177 9.04 7.31 6.96
C SER A 177 10.53 7.42 6.58
N ILE A 178 10.93 8.48 5.89
CA ILE A 178 12.33 8.79 5.56
C ILE A 178 12.83 10.04 6.30
N PRO A 179 14.15 10.24 6.42
CA PRO A 179 14.70 11.39 7.14
C PRO A 179 14.14 12.74 6.69
N GLN A 180 13.74 13.55 7.65
CA GLN A 180 13.29 14.93 7.44
C GLN A 180 14.11 15.87 8.33
N GLU A 181 14.32 17.10 7.91
CA GLU A 181 14.78 18.18 8.77
C GLU A 181 13.65 18.63 9.70
N LEU A 182 14.00 19.11 10.89
CA LEU A 182 13.06 19.79 11.78
C LEU A 182 13.46 21.26 11.89
N ILE A 183 12.69 22.11 11.22
CA ILE A 183 12.89 23.56 11.17
C ILE A 183 11.89 24.21 12.12
N TYR A 184 12.31 25.20 12.90
CA TYR A 184 11.42 26.03 13.70
C TYR A 184 11.45 27.46 13.18
N ILE A 185 10.28 28.07 13.00
CA ILE A 185 10.14 29.47 12.63
C ILE A 185 9.63 30.25 13.85
N GLY A 186 10.37 31.27 14.28
CA GLY A 186 9.97 32.16 15.38
C GLY A 186 10.68 33.49 15.31
N ASP A 187 10.01 34.58 15.71
CA ASP A 187 10.49 35.96 15.64
C ASP A 187 11.01 36.36 14.24
N GLY A 188 10.37 35.85 13.17
CA GLY A 188 10.82 36.03 11.78
C GLY A 188 12.18 35.39 11.46
N GLN A 189 12.65 34.48 12.30
CA GLN A 189 13.92 33.77 12.15
C GLN A 189 13.69 32.26 11.99
N ILE A 190 14.48 31.67 11.11
CA ILE A 190 14.62 30.23 10.88
C ILE A 190 15.63 29.61 11.87
N PHE A 191 15.21 28.58 12.55
CA PHE A 191 16.03 27.75 13.43
C PHE A 191 15.97 26.31 12.95
N GLU A 192 17.01 25.56 13.26
CA GLU A 192 16.99 24.11 13.20
C GLU A 192 16.77 23.57 14.61
N ALA A 193 15.93 22.56 14.75
CA ALA A 193 15.75 21.85 16.01
C ALA A 193 16.76 20.69 16.06
N ASP A 194 17.79 20.87 16.87
CA ASP A 194 18.68 19.76 17.23
C ASP A 194 17.99 18.89 18.27
N VAL A 195 18.21 17.59 18.18
CA VAL A 195 17.61 16.59 19.05
C VAL A 195 18.65 15.95 19.95
N PHE A 196 18.30 15.86 21.22
CA PHE A 196 19.01 15.13 22.26
C PHE A 196 18.28 13.81 22.47
N VAL A 197 19.00 12.71 22.28
CA VAL A 197 18.45 11.35 22.40
C VAL A 197 18.85 10.78 23.76
N GLU A 198 17.86 10.47 24.58
CA GLU A 198 18.05 9.76 25.85
C GLU A 198 17.72 8.28 25.67
N TYR A 199 18.70 7.43 25.99
CA TYR A 199 18.60 5.98 25.84
C TYR A 199 18.32 5.29 27.18
N PRO A 200 17.59 4.15 27.17
CA PRO A 200 17.47 3.30 28.34
C PRO A 200 18.81 2.62 28.69
N GLU A 201 19.05 2.32 29.97
CA GLU A 201 20.32 1.73 30.45
C GLU A 201 20.64 0.36 29.80
N ASN A 202 19.60 -0.38 29.39
CA ASN A 202 19.69 -1.72 28.81
C ASN A 202 19.58 -1.75 27.27
N ARG A 203 19.84 -0.62 26.58
CA ARG A 203 19.63 -0.50 25.12
C ARG A 203 20.23 -1.63 24.28
N ASP A 204 21.41 -2.15 24.65
CA ASP A 204 22.14 -3.15 23.85
C ASP A 204 21.46 -4.54 23.87
N ALA A 205 20.44 -4.72 24.72
CA ALA A 205 19.65 -5.96 24.80
C ALA A 205 18.26 -5.82 24.16
N LEU A 206 17.87 -4.63 23.71
CA LEU A 206 16.56 -4.35 23.13
C LEU A 206 16.58 -4.56 21.62
N LYS A 207 15.47 -5.05 21.07
CA LYS A 207 15.21 -5.02 19.63
C LYS A 207 14.95 -3.57 19.17
N PRO A 208 15.12 -3.25 17.87
CA PRO A 208 14.87 -1.91 17.35
C PRO A 208 13.50 -1.30 17.75
N ALA A 209 12.42 -2.07 17.63
CA ALA A 209 11.07 -1.64 18.03
C ALA A 209 10.99 -1.29 19.53
N GLU A 210 11.51 -2.17 20.39
CA GLU A 210 11.50 -1.98 21.85
C GLU A 210 12.38 -0.80 22.27
N LEU A 211 13.43 -0.52 21.50
CA LEU A 211 14.32 0.61 21.71
C LEU A 211 13.64 1.93 21.34
N LEU A 212 12.93 2.00 20.20
CA LEU A 212 12.16 3.18 19.80
C LEU A 212 11.11 3.56 20.86
N ASP A 213 10.42 2.56 21.44
CA ASP A 213 9.41 2.75 22.50
C ASP A 213 9.99 3.35 23.80
N GLN A 214 11.29 3.27 24.00
CA GLN A 214 11.97 3.65 25.24
C GLN A 214 12.90 4.86 25.09
N ILE A 215 13.06 5.39 23.88
CA ILE A 215 13.84 6.61 23.64
C ILE A 215 13.01 7.83 24.00
N ALA A 216 13.64 8.79 24.69
CA ALA A 216 13.08 10.12 24.87
C ALA A 216 13.87 11.15 24.04
N LEU A 217 13.13 12.06 23.41
CA LEU A 217 13.68 13.13 22.57
C LEU A 217 13.45 14.48 23.24
N HIS A 218 14.51 15.29 23.29
CA HIS A 218 14.43 16.69 23.70
C HIS A 218 14.98 17.58 22.60
N TYR A 219 14.33 18.72 22.35
CA TYR A 219 14.67 19.60 21.24
C TYR A 219 15.28 20.91 21.73
N GLU A 220 16.34 21.37 21.08
CA GLU A 220 16.88 22.72 21.25
C GLU A 220 16.97 23.42 19.90
N HIS A 221 16.58 24.69 19.85
CA HIS A 221 16.63 25.49 18.64
C HIS A 221 18.00 26.15 18.45
N ARG A 222 18.59 25.95 17.27
CA ARG A 222 19.84 26.58 16.82
C ARG A 222 19.53 27.48 15.64
N ARG A 223 19.94 28.74 15.68
CA ARG A 223 19.77 29.65 14.53
C ARG A 223 20.46 29.05 13.31
N ALA A 224 19.72 28.97 12.20
CA ALA A 224 20.15 28.26 10.99
C ALA A 224 20.11 29.18 9.75
N PRO A 225 21.04 30.17 9.64
CA PRO A 225 21.09 31.08 8.51
C PRO A 225 21.46 30.41 7.18
N GLU A 226 21.94 29.15 7.20
CA GLU A 226 22.19 28.33 6.02
C GLU A 226 20.97 28.22 5.10
N TYR A 227 19.76 28.15 5.66
CA TYR A 227 18.52 28.08 4.87
C TYR A 227 18.16 29.40 4.16
N GLU A 228 18.76 30.52 4.56
CA GLU A 228 18.53 31.85 3.97
C GLU A 228 19.51 32.15 2.82
N GLN A 229 20.56 31.33 2.67
CA GLN A 229 21.63 31.53 1.69
C GLN A 229 21.10 31.36 0.26
N ALA A 230 21.55 32.24 -0.65
CA ALA A 230 21.04 32.32 -2.02
C ALA A 230 21.23 31.03 -2.85
N ASP A 231 22.20 30.20 -2.47
CA ASP A 231 22.53 28.92 -3.09
C ASP A 231 21.86 27.71 -2.41
N TYR A 232 21.09 27.91 -1.34
CA TYR A 232 20.29 26.82 -0.76
C TYR A 232 19.18 26.39 -1.75
N PRO A 233 19.13 25.11 -2.18
CA PRO A 233 18.27 24.67 -3.29
C PRO A 233 16.77 24.90 -3.09
N TYR A 234 16.33 24.97 -1.84
CA TYR A 234 14.93 25.12 -1.46
C TYR A 234 14.65 26.44 -0.74
N ARG A 235 15.51 27.45 -0.93
CA ARG A 235 15.40 28.76 -0.28
C ARG A 235 14.03 29.40 -0.44
N ASP A 236 13.41 29.28 -1.61
CA ASP A 236 12.16 29.96 -1.91
C ASP A 236 11.00 29.45 -1.04
N VAL A 237 10.88 28.14 -0.84
CA VAL A 237 9.85 27.58 0.06
C VAL A 237 10.15 27.86 1.52
N ILE A 238 11.43 27.88 1.92
CA ILE A 238 11.81 28.30 3.27
C ILE A 238 11.45 29.78 3.52
N ALA A 239 11.64 30.65 2.52
CA ALA A 239 11.26 32.05 2.63
C ALA A 239 9.75 32.23 2.81
N VAL A 240 8.93 31.38 2.17
CA VAL A 240 7.47 31.35 2.41
C VAL A 240 7.16 30.99 3.86
N TYR A 241 7.83 30.00 4.42
CA TYR A 241 7.65 29.64 5.83
C TYR A 241 8.09 30.77 6.77
N GLN A 242 9.25 31.38 6.51
CA GLN A 242 9.74 32.51 7.29
C GLN A 242 8.80 33.73 7.27
N GLU A 243 8.14 33.98 6.14
CA GLU A 243 7.23 35.12 5.97
C GLU A 243 5.84 34.87 6.57
N GLN A 244 5.33 33.64 6.48
CA GLN A 244 3.91 33.35 6.73
C GLN A 244 3.64 32.51 7.98
N LEU A 245 4.66 31.89 8.56
CA LEU A 245 4.55 31.08 9.77
C LEU A 245 5.26 31.76 10.93
N GLU A 246 4.75 31.50 12.13
CA GLU A 246 5.27 32.01 13.39
C GLU A 246 5.04 30.92 14.44
N ASP A 247 5.97 30.75 15.38
CA ASP A 247 5.92 29.71 16.42
C ASP A 247 5.58 28.32 15.86
N SER A 248 6.21 27.93 14.75
CA SER A 248 5.82 26.75 13.98
C SER A 248 6.99 25.79 13.74
N HIS A 249 6.78 24.51 14.03
CA HIS A 249 7.71 23.42 13.70
C HIS A 249 7.34 22.80 12.35
N ILE A 250 8.32 22.73 11.45
CA ILE A 250 8.18 22.26 10.08
C ILE A 250 9.07 21.05 9.89
N LEU A 251 8.45 19.93 9.57
CA LEU A 251 9.15 18.77 9.05
C LEU A 251 9.47 19.06 7.58
N PHE A 252 10.72 19.42 7.29
CA PHE A 252 11.11 19.81 5.94
C PHE A 252 11.69 18.59 5.20
N PRO A 253 11.19 18.23 4.00
CA PRO A 253 11.47 16.93 3.41
C PRO A 253 12.66 16.97 2.45
N ALA A 254 13.85 17.44 2.88
CA ALA A 254 14.96 17.60 1.93
C ALA A 254 15.44 16.25 1.35
N ALA A 255 15.40 15.16 2.13
CA ALA A 255 15.75 13.83 1.62
C ALA A 255 14.76 13.38 0.53
N GLY A 256 13.46 13.58 0.74
CA GLY A 256 12.41 13.26 -0.23
C GLY A 256 12.51 14.09 -1.51
N LEU A 257 12.69 15.41 -1.38
CA LEU A 257 12.91 16.31 -2.52
C LEU A 257 14.14 15.91 -3.33
N THR A 258 15.26 15.64 -2.64
CA THR A 258 16.50 15.23 -3.31
C THR A 258 16.32 13.87 -3.99
N CYS A 259 15.61 12.92 -3.38
CA CYS A 259 15.27 11.63 -4.00
C CYS A 259 14.51 11.83 -5.31
N LEU A 260 13.45 12.65 -5.31
CA LEU A 260 12.66 12.96 -6.50
C LEU A 260 13.49 13.65 -7.59
N GLU A 261 14.41 14.54 -7.22
CA GLU A 261 15.35 15.15 -8.18
C GLU A 261 16.28 14.12 -8.81
N ARG A 262 16.80 13.16 -8.03
CA ARG A 262 17.66 12.09 -8.56
C ARG A 262 16.88 11.18 -9.51
N LEU A 263 15.66 10.80 -9.13
CA LEU A 263 14.78 9.98 -9.97
C LEU A 263 14.36 10.71 -11.26
N ASN A 264 14.08 12.02 -11.18
CA ASN A 264 13.79 12.85 -12.35
C ASN A 264 14.91 12.78 -13.40
N ARG A 265 16.18 12.75 -12.96
CA ARG A 265 17.34 12.68 -13.87
C ARG A 265 17.42 11.37 -14.63
N LEU A 266 16.75 10.31 -14.23
CA LEU A 266 16.70 9.05 -14.99
C LEU A 266 15.97 9.21 -16.32
N SER A 267 15.05 10.18 -16.42
CA SER A 267 14.23 10.43 -17.61
C SER A 267 14.58 11.74 -18.31
N GLN A 268 14.48 11.71 -19.63
CA GLN A 268 14.53 12.90 -20.50
C GLN A 268 13.17 13.62 -20.57
N ALA A 269 12.08 12.96 -20.17
CA ALA A 269 10.71 13.46 -20.27
C ALA A 269 10.10 13.91 -18.94
N GLY A 270 10.85 13.78 -17.84
CA GLY A 270 10.43 14.15 -16.50
C GLY A 270 9.77 12.99 -15.74
N PHE A 271 8.91 13.29 -14.77
CA PHE A 271 8.20 12.26 -14.00
C PHE A 271 6.73 12.59 -13.71
N LEU A 272 5.98 11.54 -13.41
CA LEU A 272 4.67 11.58 -12.75
C LEU A 272 4.83 11.00 -11.35
N LEU A 273 4.55 11.77 -10.30
CA LEU A 273 4.48 11.25 -8.93
C LEU A 273 3.03 10.98 -8.58
N ILE A 274 2.75 9.80 -8.05
CA ILE A 274 1.51 9.42 -7.38
C ILE A 274 1.89 9.04 -5.95
N THR A 275 1.26 9.66 -4.95
CA THR A 275 1.71 9.52 -3.57
C THR A 275 0.55 9.57 -2.59
N ALA A 276 0.67 8.86 -1.47
CA ALA A 276 -0.31 8.87 -0.38
C ALA A 276 0.36 8.67 0.98
N ASP A 277 0.34 9.71 1.80
CA ASP A 277 0.90 9.71 3.16
C ASP A 277 -0.06 10.39 4.13
N LYS A 278 0.20 10.20 5.44
CA LYS A 278 -0.30 11.12 6.47
C LYS A 278 0.47 12.44 6.32
N GLY A 279 -0.03 13.33 5.49
CA GLY A 279 0.72 14.53 5.10
C GLY A 279 -0.13 15.73 4.78
N ASP A 280 0.49 16.90 4.88
CA ASP A 280 -0.17 18.20 4.73
C ASP A 280 0.31 18.96 3.50
N HIS A 281 -0.61 19.23 2.57
CA HIS A 281 -0.36 20.01 1.35
C HIS A 281 -0.71 21.51 1.50
N LEU A 282 -1.47 21.88 2.54
CA LEU A 282 -1.87 23.26 2.81
C LEU A 282 -0.91 23.90 3.81
N LEU A 283 -0.45 25.12 3.51
CA LEU A 283 0.41 25.90 4.40
C LEU A 283 -0.23 26.13 5.78
N ASP A 284 -1.55 26.34 5.82
CA ASP A 284 -2.28 26.63 7.04
C ASP A 284 -2.20 25.50 8.09
N ASN A 285 -1.98 24.25 7.66
CA ASN A 285 -1.85 23.12 8.58
C ASN A 285 -0.52 23.14 9.34
N TRP A 286 0.46 23.92 8.88
CA TRP A 286 1.75 24.10 9.53
C TRP A 286 1.80 25.29 10.49
N LYS A 287 0.75 26.11 10.55
CA LYS A 287 0.69 27.28 11.44
C LYS A 287 0.58 26.84 12.90
N PHE A 288 1.48 27.36 13.73
CA PHE A 288 1.57 27.05 15.15
C PHE A 288 1.76 25.54 15.41
N ALA A 289 2.39 24.84 14.48
CA ALA A 289 2.66 23.42 14.62
C ALA A 289 3.61 23.18 15.80
N GLU A 290 3.19 22.30 16.71
CA GLU A 290 3.99 21.83 17.83
C GLU A 290 5.14 20.93 17.34
N PRO A 291 6.17 20.67 18.17
CA PRO A 291 7.20 19.69 17.85
C PRO A 291 6.60 18.33 17.46
N PRO A 292 7.22 17.61 16.51
CA PRO A 292 6.67 16.35 16.01
C PRO A 292 6.64 15.27 17.11
N GLU A 293 5.53 14.55 17.16
CA GLU A 293 5.41 13.30 17.92
C GLU A 293 5.78 12.12 17.00
N LEU A 294 6.51 11.14 17.54
CA LEU A 294 6.77 9.89 16.82
C LEU A 294 5.57 8.97 17.01
N PHE A 295 4.87 8.62 15.92
CA PHE A 295 3.79 7.64 15.98
C PHE A 295 4.38 6.23 15.90
N LEU A 296 4.50 5.55 17.04
CA LEU A 296 5.19 4.26 17.14
C LEU A 296 4.27 3.07 16.81
N HIS A 297 4.80 2.14 16.02
CA HIS A 297 4.11 0.96 15.53
C HIS A 297 5.12 -0.10 15.04
N GLY A 298 6.11 -0.42 15.90
CA GLY A 298 7.32 -1.20 15.55
C GLY A 298 8.40 -0.38 14.85
N SER A 299 7.97 0.48 13.92
CA SER A 299 8.71 1.63 13.38
C SER A 299 8.04 2.94 13.83
N PHE A 300 8.37 4.08 13.23
CA PHE A 300 7.66 5.33 13.43
C PHE A 300 7.33 6.03 12.11
N SER A 301 6.29 6.84 12.15
CA SER A 301 5.99 7.79 11.07
C SER A 301 5.83 9.21 11.60
N LEU A 302 6.02 10.16 10.70
CA LEU A 302 5.89 11.60 10.91
C LEU A 302 4.82 12.18 9.98
N THR A 303 4.56 13.48 10.04
CA THR A 303 3.73 14.14 9.02
C THR A 303 4.56 14.41 7.77
N ALA A 304 4.11 13.92 6.61
CA ALA A 304 4.72 14.24 5.32
C ALA A 304 4.40 15.68 4.90
N ASN A 305 5.43 16.44 4.49
CA ASN A 305 5.25 17.83 4.06
C ASN A 305 5.01 17.95 2.56
N TYR A 306 3.78 17.64 2.15
CA TYR A 306 3.35 17.80 0.77
C TYR A 306 3.32 19.26 0.31
N HIS A 307 3.15 20.22 1.22
CA HIS A 307 3.23 21.64 0.88
C HIS A 307 4.61 21.98 0.31
N ALA A 308 5.68 21.51 0.95
CA ALA A 308 7.04 21.70 0.45
C ALA A 308 7.27 21.03 -0.91
N ILE A 309 6.85 19.77 -1.05
CA ILE A 309 6.99 19.00 -2.29
C ILE A 309 6.25 19.68 -3.44
N GLN A 310 4.97 20.03 -3.22
CA GLN A 310 4.16 20.77 -4.17
C GLN A 310 4.83 22.08 -4.56
N HIS A 311 5.18 22.92 -3.59
CA HIS A 311 5.71 24.27 -3.85
C HIS A 311 6.99 24.21 -4.68
N VAL A 312 7.92 23.32 -4.34
CA VAL A 312 9.20 23.19 -5.07
C VAL A 312 8.98 22.79 -6.53
N PHE A 313 8.09 21.83 -6.81
CA PHE A 313 7.86 21.38 -8.18
C PHE A 313 6.97 22.35 -8.99
N GLU A 314 6.02 23.04 -8.38
CA GLU A 314 5.23 24.09 -9.05
C GLU A 314 6.11 25.28 -9.48
N GLN A 315 7.09 25.69 -8.66
CA GLN A 315 8.09 26.69 -9.06
C GLN A 315 8.94 26.24 -10.25
N ARG A 316 9.03 24.93 -10.48
CA ARG A 316 9.73 24.31 -11.61
C ARG A 316 8.79 23.95 -12.77
N GLY A 317 7.57 24.49 -12.76
CA GLY A 317 6.60 24.35 -13.85
C GLY A 317 5.81 23.04 -13.85
N ALA A 318 5.87 22.24 -12.77
CA ALA A 318 5.00 21.08 -12.61
C ALA A 318 3.54 21.50 -12.37
N GLN A 319 2.62 20.57 -12.63
CA GLN A 319 1.25 20.67 -12.13
C GLN A 319 1.08 19.72 -10.95
N ALA A 320 0.83 20.25 -9.76
CA ALA A 320 0.42 19.46 -8.61
C ALA A 320 -1.10 19.37 -8.53
N LEU A 321 -1.60 18.21 -8.13
CA LEU A 321 -3.01 17.93 -7.89
C LEU A 321 -3.12 17.31 -6.50
N PHE A 322 -3.87 17.97 -5.64
CA PHE A 322 -4.24 17.51 -4.30
C PHE A 322 -5.75 17.70 -4.09
N PRO A 323 -6.39 16.96 -3.18
CA PRO A 323 -7.81 17.09 -2.92
C PRO A 323 -8.17 18.51 -2.45
N PRO A 324 -9.20 19.17 -3.02
CA PRO A 324 -9.58 20.53 -2.66
C PRO A 324 -10.39 20.62 -1.36
N HIS A 325 -10.89 19.49 -0.86
CA HIS A 325 -11.63 19.36 0.39
C HIS A 325 -10.71 18.87 1.52
N HIS A 326 -11.18 19.00 2.76
CA HIS A 326 -10.46 18.47 3.92
C HIS A 326 -10.41 16.94 3.88
N TYR A 327 -9.19 16.40 3.91
CA TYR A 327 -8.91 14.98 4.13
C TYR A 327 -8.80 14.69 5.63
N LYS A 328 -8.89 13.42 6.00
CA LYS A 328 -8.90 12.98 7.40
C LYS A 328 -7.78 12.01 7.75
N ASN A 329 -7.48 11.05 6.89
CA ASN A 329 -6.59 9.94 7.21
C ASN A 329 -5.32 9.97 6.36
N ILE A 330 -5.44 10.16 5.05
CA ILE A 330 -4.31 10.31 4.12
C ILE A 330 -4.58 11.39 3.07
N ASN A 331 -3.50 11.90 2.50
CA ASN A 331 -3.53 12.89 1.43
C ASN A 331 -2.98 12.26 0.17
N VAL A 332 -3.84 12.10 -0.86
CA VAL A 332 -3.46 11.44 -2.12
C VAL A 332 -3.12 12.50 -3.15
N GLY A 333 -1.84 12.61 -3.49
CA GLY A 333 -1.30 13.61 -4.41
C GLY A 333 -0.92 13.04 -5.77
N CYS A 334 -1.00 13.88 -6.80
CA CYS A 334 -0.46 13.60 -8.12
C CYS A 334 0.31 14.82 -8.66
N ILE A 335 1.61 14.67 -8.95
CA ILE A 335 2.46 15.76 -9.46
C ILE A 335 2.98 15.38 -10.85
N LEU A 336 2.60 16.18 -11.85
CA LEU A 336 3.04 16.05 -13.23
C LEU A 336 4.22 16.99 -13.46
N HIS A 337 5.45 16.49 -13.35
CA HIS A 337 6.67 17.22 -13.65
C HIS A 337 7.21 16.80 -15.02
N MET A 338 6.54 17.23 -16.08
CA MET A 338 6.87 16.94 -17.47
C MET A 338 6.70 18.21 -18.32
N ASP A 339 7.19 18.21 -19.56
CA ASP A 339 6.91 19.32 -20.48
C ASP A 339 5.40 19.43 -20.76
N GLN A 340 4.88 20.66 -20.66
CA GLN A 340 3.47 21.01 -20.80
C GLN A 340 2.54 20.08 -20.00
N PRO A 341 2.59 20.10 -18.65
CA PRO A 341 1.85 19.15 -17.81
C PRO A 341 0.33 19.23 -18.02
N MET A 342 -0.18 20.38 -18.43
CA MET A 342 -1.60 20.57 -18.75
C MET A 342 -2.09 19.77 -19.97
N ALA A 343 -1.18 19.33 -20.85
CA ALA A 343 -1.49 18.52 -22.02
C ALA A 343 -1.75 17.03 -21.69
N TYR A 344 -1.47 16.60 -20.46
CA TYR A 344 -1.76 15.24 -19.99
C TYR A 344 -3.21 15.15 -19.50
N SER A 345 -4.13 15.27 -20.46
CA SER A 345 -5.55 15.41 -20.19
C SER A 345 -6.18 14.15 -19.58
N ASN A 346 -5.76 12.96 -20.01
CA ASN A 346 -6.34 11.72 -19.52
C ASN A 346 -5.87 11.43 -18.09
N THR A 347 -4.58 11.63 -17.78
CA THR A 347 -4.07 11.53 -16.40
C THR A 347 -4.81 12.49 -15.45
N ARG A 348 -4.96 13.75 -15.84
CA ARG A 348 -5.66 14.76 -15.02
C ARG A 348 -7.15 14.44 -14.83
N LEU A 349 -7.80 13.92 -15.87
CA LEU A 349 -9.20 13.48 -15.79
C LEU A 349 -9.36 12.24 -14.89
N ALA A 350 -8.41 11.31 -14.90
CA ALA A 350 -8.38 10.17 -14.00
C ALA A 350 -8.26 10.63 -12.55
N TYR A 351 -7.29 11.51 -12.22
CA TYR A 351 -7.16 12.09 -10.88
C TYR A 351 -8.47 12.75 -10.41
N ARG A 352 -9.11 13.54 -11.27
CA ARG A 352 -10.39 14.18 -10.96
C ARG A 352 -11.49 13.16 -10.58
N ARG A 353 -11.53 12.02 -11.27
CA ARG A 353 -12.59 11.01 -11.12
C ARG A 353 -12.37 10.13 -9.91
N PHE A 354 -11.12 9.71 -9.67
CA PHE A 354 -10.78 8.66 -8.72
C PHE A 354 -10.06 9.16 -7.46
N VAL A 355 -9.75 10.46 -7.38
CA VAL A 355 -9.19 11.09 -6.18
C VAL A 355 -9.99 12.33 -5.79
N GLU A 356 -10.10 13.34 -6.67
CA GLU A 356 -10.74 14.62 -6.33
C GLU A 356 -12.23 14.48 -5.98
N ARG A 357 -12.98 13.68 -6.76
CA ARG A 357 -14.45 13.56 -6.60
C ARG A 357 -14.85 12.62 -5.47
N PHE A 358 -14.16 11.49 -5.36
CA PHE A 358 -14.32 10.46 -4.35
C PHE A 358 -13.08 9.56 -4.44
N GLY A 359 -12.21 9.65 -3.44
CA GLY A 359 -10.91 9.03 -3.43
C GLY A 359 -10.65 8.13 -2.23
N PRO A 360 -9.40 7.63 -2.12
CA PRO A 360 -9.00 6.65 -1.09
C PRO A 360 -9.35 7.07 0.34
N ASP A 361 -9.18 8.35 0.68
CA ASP A 361 -9.46 8.86 2.02
C ASP A 361 -10.96 8.86 2.37
N GLU A 362 -11.82 9.22 1.41
CA GLU A 362 -13.28 9.21 1.61
C GLU A 362 -13.80 7.79 1.76
N PHE A 363 -13.33 6.86 0.93
CA PHE A 363 -13.72 5.46 1.03
C PHE A 363 -13.26 4.85 2.34
N PHE A 364 -12.03 5.10 2.78
CA PHE A 364 -11.57 4.58 4.08
C PHE A 364 -12.37 5.18 5.24
N SER A 365 -12.70 6.46 5.17
CA SER A 365 -13.61 7.10 6.14
C SER A 365 -14.99 6.44 6.16
N MET A 366 -15.53 6.07 5.00
CA MET A 366 -16.78 5.31 4.90
C MET A 366 -16.62 3.88 5.41
N LYS A 367 -15.50 3.20 5.09
CA LYS A 367 -15.22 1.84 5.53
C LYS A 367 -15.19 1.77 7.05
N MET A 368 -14.49 2.68 7.73
CA MET A 368 -14.48 2.75 9.19
C MET A 368 -15.89 2.88 9.79
N TRP A 369 -16.82 3.54 9.08
CA TRP A 369 -18.21 3.58 9.50
C TRP A 369 -18.92 2.26 9.22
N VAL A 370 -18.76 1.68 8.03
CA VAL A 370 -19.34 0.38 7.65
C VAL A 370 -18.91 -0.72 8.61
N ASP A 371 -17.62 -0.85 8.91
CA ASP A 371 -17.07 -1.88 9.80
C ASP A 371 -17.75 -1.86 11.18
N ARG A 372 -18.07 -0.65 11.69
CA ARG A 372 -18.75 -0.49 12.99
C ARG A 372 -20.23 -0.85 12.98
N HIS A 373 -20.86 -0.92 11.80
CA HIS A 373 -22.30 -1.17 11.62
C HIS A 373 -22.60 -2.47 10.88
N LEU A 374 -21.56 -3.26 10.58
CA LEU A 374 -21.62 -4.46 9.77
C LEU A 374 -22.71 -5.45 10.22
N ALA A 375 -22.78 -5.71 11.52
CA ALA A 375 -23.72 -6.67 12.13
C ALA A 375 -25.21 -6.29 11.98
N THR A 376 -25.51 -5.07 11.51
CA THR A 376 -26.87 -4.58 11.28
C THR A 376 -27.17 -4.31 9.81
N MET A 377 -26.22 -4.55 8.91
CA MET A 377 -26.41 -4.30 7.49
C MET A 377 -27.21 -5.42 6.84
N GLU A 378 -28.05 -5.03 5.89
CA GLU A 378 -28.73 -5.95 4.97
C GLU A 378 -27.78 -6.38 3.84
N LEU A 379 -28.12 -7.45 3.12
CA LEU A 379 -27.24 -8.06 2.13
C LEU A 379 -26.97 -7.13 0.94
N GLN A 380 -27.99 -6.46 0.41
CA GLN A 380 -27.84 -5.56 -0.74
C GLN A 380 -26.87 -4.37 -0.47
N PRO A 381 -26.94 -3.65 0.68
CA PRO A 381 -25.92 -2.68 1.05
C PRO A 381 -24.51 -3.25 1.21
N LEU A 382 -24.38 -4.46 1.79
CA LEU A 382 -23.07 -5.13 1.92
C LEU A 382 -22.46 -5.40 0.55
N LEU A 383 -23.23 -6.01 -0.37
CA LEU A 383 -22.81 -6.27 -1.75
C LEU A 383 -22.42 -5.00 -2.49
N SER A 384 -23.19 -3.93 -2.31
CA SER A 384 -22.93 -2.63 -2.94
C SER A 384 -21.61 -2.01 -2.45
N PHE A 385 -21.35 -2.08 -1.14
CA PHE A 385 -20.12 -1.57 -0.56
C PHE A 385 -18.91 -2.43 -0.96
N TRP A 386 -19.05 -3.74 -0.97
CA TRP A 386 -17.99 -4.66 -1.41
C TRP A 386 -17.59 -4.40 -2.87
N ARG A 387 -18.57 -4.21 -3.76
CA ARG A 387 -18.37 -3.82 -5.16
C ARG A 387 -17.68 -2.45 -5.28
N LEU A 388 -18.07 -1.48 -4.46
CA LEU A 388 -17.44 -0.15 -4.43
C LEU A 388 -15.96 -0.23 -4.04
N GLY A 389 -15.60 -1.13 -3.12
CA GLY A 389 -14.23 -1.40 -2.70
C GLY A 389 -13.42 -2.28 -3.65
N GLY A 390 -13.95 -2.66 -4.81
CA GLY A 390 -13.28 -3.54 -5.77
C GLY A 390 -13.23 -5.00 -5.34
N TYR A 391 -14.26 -5.50 -4.65
CA TYR A 391 -14.34 -6.87 -4.15
C TYR A 391 -13.18 -7.24 -3.20
N ASP A 392 -12.81 -6.30 -2.33
CA ASP A 392 -11.71 -6.45 -1.36
C ASP A 392 -11.86 -7.68 -0.45
N ALA A 393 -10.77 -8.44 -0.32
CA ALA A 393 -10.74 -9.65 0.49
C ALA A 393 -10.86 -9.36 1.99
N GLU A 394 -10.28 -8.26 2.48
CA GLU A 394 -10.35 -7.94 3.90
C GLU A 394 -11.78 -7.58 4.32
N PHE A 395 -12.49 -6.81 3.49
CA PHE A 395 -13.91 -6.55 3.71
C PHE A 395 -14.74 -7.83 3.71
N PHE A 396 -14.50 -8.74 2.76
CA PHE A 396 -15.19 -10.03 2.71
C PHE A 396 -15.00 -10.80 4.02
N ILE A 397 -13.74 -11.00 4.45
CA ILE A 397 -13.38 -11.69 5.70
C ILE A 397 -14.12 -11.10 6.91
N GLN A 398 -14.15 -9.78 7.03
CA GLN A 398 -14.83 -9.10 8.14
C GLN A 398 -16.35 -9.32 8.09
N SER A 399 -16.92 -9.40 6.88
CA SER A 399 -18.35 -9.52 6.62
C SER A 399 -18.90 -10.94 6.53
N THR A 400 -18.05 -11.98 6.44
CA THR A 400 -18.44 -13.39 6.24
C THR A 400 -19.55 -13.83 7.19
N LYS A 401 -19.41 -13.53 8.49
CA LYS A 401 -20.42 -13.90 9.52
C LYS A 401 -21.78 -13.24 9.29
N GLN A 402 -21.78 -11.98 8.86
CA GLN A 402 -23.02 -11.28 8.58
C GLN A 402 -23.66 -11.81 7.30
N ILE A 403 -22.86 -12.05 6.25
CA ILE A 403 -23.33 -12.63 4.99
C ILE A 403 -24.02 -13.97 5.26
N ALA A 404 -23.36 -14.89 5.99
CA ALA A 404 -23.92 -16.18 6.38
C ALA A 404 -25.28 -16.04 7.10
N SER A 405 -25.40 -15.08 8.03
CA SER A 405 -26.65 -14.86 8.77
C SER A 405 -27.82 -14.37 7.90
N LEU A 406 -27.52 -13.80 6.72
CA LEU A 406 -28.51 -13.25 5.79
C LEU A 406 -28.85 -14.19 4.64
N LEU A 407 -28.05 -15.25 4.40
CA LEU A 407 -28.29 -16.21 3.32
C LEU A 407 -29.68 -16.85 3.34
N PRO A 408 -30.30 -17.21 4.49
CA PRO A 408 -31.63 -17.82 4.50
C PRO A 408 -32.73 -16.95 3.88
N ASP A 409 -32.54 -15.62 3.87
CA ASP A 409 -33.49 -14.65 3.31
C ASP A 409 -33.02 -14.10 1.95
N ALA A 410 -31.84 -14.51 1.47
CA ALA A 410 -31.27 -14.04 0.20
C ALA A 410 -32.01 -14.64 -1.00
N ASN A 411 -32.17 -13.83 -2.05
CA ASN A 411 -32.75 -14.31 -3.31
C ASN A 411 -31.69 -14.80 -4.31
N ASP A 412 -32.11 -15.50 -5.36
CA ASP A 412 -31.23 -16.07 -6.39
C ASP A 412 -30.28 -15.03 -7.04
N GLU A 413 -30.73 -13.79 -7.24
CA GLU A 413 -29.89 -12.72 -7.82
C GLU A 413 -28.79 -12.28 -6.85
N GLU A 414 -29.11 -12.18 -5.56
CA GLU A 414 -28.13 -11.86 -4.50
C GLU A 414 -27.10 -12.98 -4.35
N MET A 415 -27.54 -14.25 -4.42
CA MET A 415 -26.65 -15.40 -4.41
C MET A 415 -25.70 -15.42 -5.62
N GLN A 416 -26.19 -15.08 -6.82
CA GLN A 416 -25.35 -14.93 -8.01
C GLN A 416 -24.35 -13.76 -7.87
N ASP A 417 -24.77 -12.65 -7.28
CA ASP A 417 -23.89 -11.51 -7.01
C ASP A 417 -22.79 -11.87 -5.99
N LEU A 418 -23.10 -12.67 -4.97
CA LEU A 418 -22.12 -13.22 -4.01
C LEU A 418 -21.11 -14.12 -4.71
N LEU A 419 -21.57 -15.10 -5.48
CA LEU A 419 -20.69 -16.02 -6.23
C LEU A 419 -19.73 -15.23 -7.14
N ARG A 420 -20.28 -14.30 -7.92
CA ARG A 420 -19.48 -13.45 -8.80
C ARG A 420 -18.48 -12.60 -8.01
N GLY A 421 -18.89 -12.06 -6.87
CA GLY A 421 -18.02 -11.28 -6.00
C GLY A 421 -16.86 -12.11 -5.45
N ILE A 422 -17.12 -13.35 -5.01
CA ILE A 422 -16.11 -14.30 -4.53
C ILE A 422 -15.11 -14.62 -5.64
N GLN A 423 -15.57 -14.88 -6.86
CA GLN A 423 -14.70 -15.13 -8.01
C GLN A 423 -13.81 -13.93 -8.35
N LEU A 424 -14.36 -12.71 -8.33
CA LEU A 424 -13.61 -11.48 -8.60
C LEU A 424 -12.58 -11.20 -7.50
N MET A 425 -12.98 -11.30 -6.24
CA MET A 425 -12.09 -11.20 -5.09
C MET A 425 -10.92 -12.18 -5.24
N TRP A 426 -11.22 -13.47 -5.46
CA TRP A 426 -10.21 -14.51 -5.55
C TRP A 426 -9.23 -14.30 -6.71
N SER A 427 -9.71 -13.80 -7.86
CA SER A 427 -8.85 -13.51 -9.02
C SER A 427 -7.78 -12.44 -8.76
N SER A 428 -7.97 -11.65 -7.70
CA SER A 428 -7.09 -10.57 -7.27
C SER A 428 -6.60 -10.75 -5.83
N TYR A 429 -6.62 -11.98 -5.30
CA TYR A 429 -6.18 -12.23 -3.93
C TYR A 429 -4.65 -12.29 -3.84
N TYR A 430 -4.08 -11.36 -3.08
CA TYR A 430 -2.66 -11.35 -2.72
C TYR A 430 -2.49 -11.92 -1.31
N VAL A 431 -1.89 -13.11 -1.22
CA VAL A 431 -1.65 -13.80 0.06
C VAL A 431 -0.58 -13.04 0.85
N MET A 432 -0.92 -12.65 2.07
CA MET A 432 0.02 -11.99 2.99
C MET A 432 0.85 -13.02 3.76
N GLU A 433 1.99 -12.59 4.32
CA GLU A 433 2.84 -13.42 5.19
C GLU A 433 2.03 -14.03 6.36
N GLN A 434 1.18 -13.20 6.99
CA GLN A 434 0.11 -13.69 7.85
C GLN A 434 -1.02 -14.25 6.98
N ARG A 435 -1.07 -15.58 6.90
CA ARG A 435 -2.07 -16.27 6.11
C ARG A 435 -3.43 -16.25 6.79
N TYR A 436 -4.46 -16.01 5.98
CA TYR A 436 -5.86 -16.23 6.30
C TYR A 436 -6.42 -17.21 5.28
N ASP A 437 -7.16 -18.22 5.75
CA ASP A 437 -7.81 -19.19 4.87
C ASP A 437 -9.08 -18.60 4.24
N LEU A 438 -8.87 -17.73 3.26
CA LEU A 438 -9.94 -17.10 2.50
C LEU A 438 -10.73 -18.12 1.68
N ALA A 439 -10.08 -19.21 1.26
CA ALA A 439 -10.71 -20.27 0.49
C ALA A 439 -11.73 -21.03 1.34
N LEU A 440 -11.43 -21.24 2.63
CA LEU A 440 -12.38 -21.82 3.58
C LEU A 440 -13.65 -20.97 3.71
N ASP A 441 -13.52 -19.68 3.99
CA ASP A 441 -14.67 -18.77 4.13
C ASP A 441 -15.52 -18.72 2.85
N ALA A 442 -14.88 -18.64 1.69
CA ALA A 442 -15.56 -18.67 0.40
C ALA A 442 -16.29 -20.00 0.17
N GLY A 443 -15.62 -21.13 0.43
CA GLY A 443 -16.17 -22.46 0.24
C GLY A 443 -17.36 -22.75 1.16
N LEU A 444 -17.29 -22.34 2.42
CA LEU A 444 -18.39 -22.53 3.38
C LEU A 444 -19.62 -21.69 3.01
N LEU A 445 -19.45 -20.43 2.59
CA LEU A 445 -20.58 -19.62 2.11
C LEU A 445 -21.23 -20.21 0.85
N LEU A 446 -20.41 -20.66 -0.11
CA LEU A 446 -20.91 -21.32 -1.32
C LEU A 446 -21.62 -22.64 -1.02
N PHE A 447 -21.16 -23.37 0.00
CA PHE A 447 -21.83 -24.56 0.51
C PHE A 447 -23.22 -24.24 1.07
N GLU A 448 -23.32 -23.20 1.90
CA GLU A 448 -24.60 -22.72 2.45
C GLU A 448 -25.57 -22.22 1.37
N MET A 449 -25.04 -21.76 0.23
CA MET A 449 -25.80 -21.36 -0.96
C MET A 449 -26.15 -22.54 -1.89
N GLU A 450 -25.84 -23.78 -1.52
CA GLU A 450 -26.03 -24.99 -2.33
C GLU A 450 -25.26 -24.97 -3.68
N MET A 451 -24.22 -24.15 -3.80
CA MET A 451 -23.34 -24.05 -4.96
C MET A 451 -22.19 -25.07 -4.83
N TYR A 452 -22.54 -26.36 -4.93
CA TYR A 452 -21.64 -27.46 -4.57
C TYR A 452 -20.39 -27.58 -5.44
N GLU A 453 -20.46 -27.22 -6.73
CA GLU A 453 -19.29 -27.27 -7.63
C GLU A 453 -18.23 -26.24 -7.21
N GLU A 454 -18.66 -25.00 -6.98
CA GLU A 454 -17.78 -23.91 -6.57
C GLU A 454 -17.33 -24.07 -5.11
N SER A 455 -18.23 -24.49 -4.21
CA SER A 455 -17.90 -24.88 -2.82
C SER A 455 -16.77 -25.90 -2.80
N LYS A 456 -16.92 -27.01 -3.54
CA LYS A 456 -15.89 -28.06 -3.64
C LYS A 456 -14.55 -27.49 -4.07
N HIS A 457 -14.53 -26.65 -5.10
CA HIS A 457 -13.30 -26.05 -5.60
C HIS A 457 -12.54 -25.25 -4.52
N PHE A 458 -13.24 -24.37 -3.80
CA PHE A 458 -12.61 -23.54 -2.76
C PHE A 458 -12.23 -24.34 -1.52
N LEU A 459 -13.05 -25.30 -1.08
CA LEU A 459 -12.72 -26.16 0.05
C LEU A 459 -11.52 -27.07 -0.26
N GLU A 460 -11.37 -27.57 -1.50
CA GLU A 460 -10.18 -28.31 -1.91
C GLU A 460 -8.91 -27.44 -1.89
N ILE A 461 -9.02 -26.16 -2.27
CA ILE A 461 -7.91 -25.20 -2.15
C ILE A 461 -7.51 -25.01 -0.68
N SER A 462 -8.48 -24.81 0.22
CA SER A 462 -8.24 -24.69 1.67
C SER A 462 -7.46 -25.91 2.18
N VAL A 463 -7.91 -27.13 1.88
CA VAL A 463 -7.22 -28.39 2.27
C VAL A 463 -5.80 -28.47 1.72
N GLN A 464 -5.56 -28.03 0.48
CA GLN A 464 -4.24 -28.08 -0.15
C GLN A 464 -3.26 -27.03 0.40
N GLN A 465 -3.79 -25.89 0.87
CA GLN A 465 -2.98 -24.76 1.36
C GLN A 465 -2.75 -24.81 2.87
N GLU A 466 -3.58 -25.55 3.60
CA GLU A 466 -3.47 -25.72 5.06
C GLU A 466 -2.15 -26.41 5.42
N GLN A 467 -1.42 -25.80 6.35
CA GLN A 467 -0.12 -26.29 6.80
C GLN A 467 -0.24 -27.06 8.13
N ASP A 468 -1.33 -26.85 8.85
CA ASP A 468 -1.63 -27.46 10.13
C ASP A 468 -2.77 -28.51 10.00
N GLU A 469 -3.68 -28.56 10.97
CA GLU A 469 -4.80 -29.51 10.99
C GLU A 469 -6.02 -28.92 10.28
N VAL A 470 -6.48 -29.60 9.23
CA VAL A 470 -7.70 -29.23 8.51
C VAL A 470 -8.91 -29.39 9.46
N VAL A 471 -9.73 -28.34 9.54
CA VAL A 471 -10.97 -28.37 10.32
C VAL A 471 -11.88 -29.47 9.80
N SER A 472 -12.32 -30.39 10.67
CA SER A 472 -13.10 -31.57 10.28
C SER A 472 -14.35 -31.21 9.45
N THR A 473 -15.01 -30.11 9.77
CA THR A 473 -16.17 -29.58 9.01
C THR A 473 -15.90 -29.45 7.51
N VAL A 474 -14.67 -29.14 7.08
CA VAL A 474 -14.29 -29.03 5.65
C VAL A 474 -14.49 -30.36 4.93
N PHE A 475 -14.05 -31.47 5.52
CA PHE A 475 -14.22 -32.80 4.93
C PHE A 475 -15.69 -33.20 4.86
N TYR A 476 -16.50 -32.82 5.85
CA TYR A 476 -17.94 -33.05 5.81
C TYR A 476 -18.63 -32.28 4.68
N CYS A 477 -18.33 -30.99 4.54
CA CYS A 477 -18.85 -30.15 3.45
C CYS A 477 -18.38 -30.65 2.06
N LEU A 478 -17.13 -31.10 1.93
CA LEU A 478 -16.63 -31.71 0.70
C LEU A 478 -17.34 -33.02 0.37
N ALA A 479 -17.61 -33.87 1.37
CA ALA A 479 -18.34 -35.12 1.18
C ALA A 479 -19.77 -34.87 0.68
N ILE A 480 -20.48 -33.93 1.29
CA ILE A 480 -21.84 -33.54 0.85
C ILE A 480 -21.79 -32.92 -0.55
N SER A 481 -20.86 -32.00 -0.81
CA SER A 481 -20.72 -31.38 -2.13
C SER A 481 -20.46 -32.44 -3.22
N CYS A 482 -19.61 -33.42 -2.95
CA CYS A 482 -19.37 -34.53 -3.89
C CYS A 482 -20.60 -35.42 -4.06
N PHE A 483 -21.35 -35.70 -2.99
CA PHE A 483 -22.58 -36.51 -3.06
C PHE A 483 -23.65 -35.84 -3.93
N GLU A 484 -23.89 -34.54 -3.75
CA GLU A 484 -24.88 -33.78 -4.54
C GLU A 484 -24.46 -33.62 -6.01
N LEU A 485 -23.16 -33.70 -6.30
CA LEU A 485 -22.59 -33.71 -7.66
C LEU A 485 -22.50 -35.12 -8.28
N GLU A 486 -23.01 -36.16 -7.62
CA GLU A 486 -22.92 -37.57 -8.06
C GLU A 486 -21.46 -38.08 -8.22
N LEU A 487 -20.53 -37.55 -7.42
CA LEU A 487 -19.11 -37.93 -7.37
C LEU A 487 -18.85 -38.94 -6.24
N ASP A 488 -19.51 -40.10 -6.31
CA ASP A 488 -19.58 -41.08 -5.23
C ASP A 488 -18.22 -41.51 -4.64
N GLU A 489 -17.21 -41.77 -5.49
CA GLU A 489 -15.88 -42.19 -5.03
C GLU A 489 -15.18 -41.10 -4.21
N GLN A 490 -15.33 -39.83 -4.60
CA GLN A 490 -14.76 -38.69 -3.87
C GLN A 490 -15.54 -38.43 -2.58
N ALA A 491 -16.87 -38.51 -2.64
CA ALA A 491 -17.74 -38.37 -1.47
C ALA A 491 -17.39 -39.42 -0.41
N LEU A 492 -17.21 -40.68 -0.81
CA LEU A 492 -16.77 -41.78 0.06
C LEU A 492 -15.38 -41.51 0.67
N SER A 493 -14.45 -40.98 -0.10
CA SER A 493 -13.11 -40.66 0.40
C SER A 493 -13.14 -39.53 1.45
N TYR A 494 -13.91 -38.48 1.22
CA TYR A 494 -14.01 -37.36 2.16
C TYR A 494 -14.80 -37.72 3.41
N ILE A 495 -15.88 -38.51 3.31
CA ILE A 495 -16.64 -38.93 4.50
C ILE A 495 -15.82 -39.85 5.41
N GLN A 496 -14.94 -40.68 4.83
CA GLN A 496 -14.00 -41.50 5.60
C GLN A 496 -12.98 -40.63 6.35
N GLN A 497 -12.38 -39.65 5.68
CA GLN A 497 -11.48 -38.68 6.32
C GLN A 497 -12.18 -37.90 7.45
N PHE A 498 -13.43 -37.48 7.22
CA PHE A 498 -14.22 -36.83 8.27
C PHE A 498 -14.44 -37.76 9.48
N LEU A 499 -14.83 -39.02 9.26
CA LEU A 499 -15.09 -39.99 10.33
C LEU A 499 -13.81 -40.45 11.05
N GLU A 500 -12.62 -40.28 10.46
CA GLU A 500 -11.35 -40.47 11.17
C GLU A 500 -11.15 -39.39 12.24
N LEU A 501 -11.59 -38.15 11.98
CA LEU A 501 -11.52 -37.03 12.90
C LEU A 501 -12.70 -37.01 13.89
N GLU A 502 -13.91 -37.36 13.41
CA GLU A 502 -15.17 -37.32 14.17
C GLU A 502 -15.92 -38.67 14.10
N PRO A 503 -15.42 -39.76 14.73
CA PRO A 503 -15.95 -41.12 14.53
C PRO A 503 -17.39 -41.35 14.99
N GLY A 504 -17.91 -40.47 15.86
CA GLY A 504 -19.25 -40.58 16.46
C GLY A 504 -20.33 -39.78 15.74
N HIS A 505 -20.02 -39.14 14.60
CA HIS A 505 -20.95 -38.23 13.93
C HIS A 505 -22.08 -39.00 13.23
N GLU A 506 -23.29 -38.95 13.80
CA GLU A 506 -24.44 -39.77 13.37
C GLU A 506 -24.83 -39.54 11.90
N GLU A 507 -24.86 -38.28 11.45
CA GLU A 507 -25.24 -37.93 10.07
C GLU A 507 -24.20 -38.42 9.05
N ALA A 508 -22.92 -38.39 9.43
CA ALA A 508 -21.85 -38.83 8.54
C ALA A 508 -21.84 -40.36 8.39
N LEU A 509 -22.12 -41.10 9.46
CA LEU A 509 -22.33 -42.53 9.40
C LEU A 509 -23.56 -42.90 8.57
N ALA A 510 -24.64 -42.11 8.66
CA ALA A 510 -25.82 -42.30 7.83
C ALA A 510 -25.54 -42.02 6.35
N LEU A 511 -24.74 -40.99 6.04
CA LEU A 511 -24.29 -40.68 4.68
C LEU A 511 -23.38 -41.78 4.13
N LEU A 512 -22.43 -42.28 4.92
CA LEU A 512 -21.55 -43.40 4.56
C LEU A 512 -22.37 -44.64 4.14
N GLY A 513 -23.43 -44.96 4.89
CA GLY A 513 -24.34 -46.07 4.59
C GLY A 513 -25.19 -45.91 3.32
N ARG A 514 -25.12 -44.78 2.61
CA ARG A 514 -25.74 -44.61 1.28
C ARG A 514 -24.84 -45.06 0.13
N PHE A 515 -23.53 -45.19 0.38
CA PHE A 515 -22.53 -45.64 -0.60
C PHE A 515 -22.22 -47.14 -0.51
N GLU A 516 -22.64 -47.79 0.60
CA GLU A 516 -22.62 -49.24 0.82
C GLU A 516 -23.91 -49.91 0.33
#